data_AF-A0A444JEC9-F1
#
_entry.id   AF-A0A444JEC9-F1
#
_cell.length_a   1.000
_cell.length_b   1.000
_cell.length_c   1.000
_cell.angle_alpha   90.00
_cell.angle_beta   90.00
_cell.angle_gamma   90.00
#
_symmetry.space_group_name_H-M   'P 1'
#
loop_
_entity.id
_entity.type
_entity.pdbx_description
1 polymer ?
#
loop_
_entity_poly.entity_id
_entity_poly.type
_entity_poly.pdbx_seq_one_letter_code
_entity_poly.pdbx_strand_id
1 'polypeptide(L)'
;VVRKHLFIAALLTGASLFITPYGFEYLSQLFLGLLPTEKNISKISAVTAYKSPFANNDPMGLIMLLNISICSLVYLYSKNFRKIEWSSLLSNLIFIFLYTRMMRTTFYWAPIFLFSSLTLLSDTPNASLPLSNRLSGVASRLWPILIFSVALWVSSVTIYKAMSTPEMGCWTGFGIADSSPVNESKYIKKHFPTAKVGNTFNQGAYLMWEIYPENKVFIDSRHFPYRKWDDIYWHYFNIDTIRRQPKQFADYITRQDCDIWLIGHEDIVIGQWFFLSPNWKLVYYGRNAAVFLRQDIQSHKNLDNTEIHQGIRHIKNFVYASQALKWTLIIQDWTTAEIILNDMKERFIFPQQREKIRKLNHLVQLLKQKNTGLILH
;
A
#
# COMPACT_ATOMS: atom_id res chain seq x y z
N VAL A 1 10.59 -41.64 -6.42
CA VAL A 1 9.46 -41.31 -5.52
C VAL A 1 9.13 -39.82 -5.56
N VAL A 2 10.08 -38.92 -5.27
CA VAL A 2 9.88 -37.45 -5.25
C VAL A 2 9.26 -36.88 -6.55
N ARG A 3 9.77 -37.26 -7.73
CA ARG A 3 9.22 -36.79 -9.02
C ARG A 3 7.75 -37.15 -9.25
N LYS A 4 7.33 -38.34 -8.81
CA LYS A 4 5.92 -38.78 -8.92
C LYS A 4 5.01 -37.96 -8.00
N HIS A 5 5.46 -37.69 -6.77
CA HIS A 5 4.70 -36.87 -5.82
C HIS A 5 4.55 -35.43 -6.32
N LEU A 6 5.61 -34.83 -6.87
CA LEU A 6 5.56 -33.50 -7.46
C LEU A 6 4.59 -33.43 -8.64
N PHE A 7 4.63 -34.43 -9.53
CA PHE A 7 3.73 -34.49 -10.68
C PHE A 7 2.26 -34.62 -10.24
N ILE A 8 1.97 -35.51 -9.29
CA ILE A 8 0.63 -35.67 -8.72
C ILE A 8 0.17 -34.37 -8.06
N ALA A 9 1.03 -33.73 -7.25
CA ALA A 9 0.71 -32.45 -6.62
C ALA A 9 0.42 -31.36 -7.66
N ALA A 10 1.18 -31.29 -8.76
CA ALA A 10 0.94 -30.35 -9.85
C ALA A 10 -0.41 -30.61 -10.55
N LEU A 11 -0.76 -31.87 -10.82
CA LEU A 11 -2.05 -32.24 -11.39
C LEU A 11 -3.21 -31.89 -10.46
N LEU A 12 -3.11 -32.24 -9.17
CA LEU A 12 -4.13 -31.91 -8.17
C LEU A 12 -4.29 -30.39 -8.00
N THR A 13 -3.19 -29.65 -8.06
CA THR A 13 -3.20 -28.17 -8.05
C THR A 13 -3.87 -27.62 -9.30
N GLY A 14 -3.64 -28.21 -10.47
CA GLY A 14 -4.35 -27.83 -11.69
C GLY A 14 -5.85 -28.13 -11.61
N ALA A 15 -6.22 -29.31 -11.08
CA ALA A 15 -7.60 -29.72 -10.91
C ALA A 15 -8.36 -28.84 -9.90
N SER A 16 -7.72 -28.42 -8.80
CA SER A 16 -8.36 -27.62 -7.76
C SER A 16 -8.83 -26.24 -8.27
N LEU A 17 -8.20 -25.70 -9.32
CA LEU A 17 -8.62 -24.45 -9.96
C LEU A 17 -10.06 -24.52 -10.51
N PHE A 18 -10.52 -25.72 -10.90
CA PHE A 18 -11.86 -25.95 -11.44
C PHE A 18 -12.93 -26.22 -10.37
N ILE A 19 -12.54 -26.44 -9.12
CA ILE A 19 -13.46 -26.76 -8.01
C ILE A 19 -13.98 -25.48 -7.32
N THR A 20 -13.47 -24.30 -7.71
CA THR A 20 -13.97 -23.03 -7.18
C THR A 20 -15.38 -22.73 -7.73
N PRO A 21 -16.20 -21.89 -7.05
CA PRO A 21 -17.51 -21.49 -7.55
C PRO A 21 -17.49 -20.83 -8.94
N TYR A 22 -16.32 -20.35 -9.38
CA TYR A 22 -16.10 -19.71 -10.67
C TYR A 22 -15.54 -20.66 -11.74
N GLY A 23 -15.10 -21.87 -11.37
CA GLY A 23 -14.58 -22.89 -12.27
C GLY A 23 -13.57 -22.36 -13.30
N PHE A 24 -13.78 -22.72 -14.57
CA PHE A 24 -12.94 -22.29 -15.69
C PHE A 24 -13.05 -20.79 -16.00
N GLU A 25 -14.15 -20.14 -15.63
CA GLU A 25 -14.37 -18.72 -15.95
C GLU A 25 -13.28 -17.86 -15.33
N TYR A 26 -12.86 -18.17 -14.10
CA TYR A 26 -11.77 -17.47 -13.42
C TYR A 26 -10.44 -17.57 -14.20
N LEU A 27 -10.09 -18.75 -14.69
CA LEU A 27 -8.87 -18.97 -15.48
C LEU A 27 -8.94 -18.25 -16.82
N SER A 28 -10.08 -18.36 -17.51
CA SER A 28 -10.30 -17.69 -18.80
C SER A 28 -10.19 -16.17 -18.65
N GLN A 29 -10.73 -15.62 -17.56
CA GLN A 29 -10.65 -14.19 -17.25
C GLN A 29 -9.22 -13.75 -16.96
N LEU A 30 -8.44 -14.52 -16.18
CA LEU A 30 -7.04 -14.22 -15.92
C LEU A 30 -6.23 -14.21 -17.23
N PHE A 31 -6.42 -15.22 -18.07
CA PHE A 31 -5.74 -15.33 -19.36
C PHE A 31 -6.09 -14.15 -20.28
N LEU A 32 -7.39 -13.89 -20.49
CA LEU A 32 -7.87 -12.78 -21.32
C LEU A 32 -7.47 -11.41 -20.75
N GLY A 33 -7.35 -11.29 -19.42
CA GLY A 33 -6.89 -10.09 -18.74
C GLY A 33 -5.40 -9.81 -18.94
N LEU A 34 -4.59 -10.85 -19.17
CA LEU A 34 -3.15 -10.74 -19.44
C LEU A 34 -2.82 -10.51 -20.91
N LEU A 35 -3.77 -10.71 -21.82
CA LEU A 35 -3.56 -10.41 -23.24
C LEU A 35 -3.20 -8.92 -23.42
N PRO A 36 -2.21 -8.59 -24.27
CA PRO A 36 -1.70 -7.22 -24.46
C PRO A 36 -2.63 -6.38 -25.34
N THR A 37 -3.90 -6.27 -24.94
CA THR A 37 -4.83 -5.31 -25.53
C THR A 37 -4.57 -3.93 -24.96
N GLU A 38 -4.82 -2.87 -25.73
CA GLU A 38 -4.65 -1.48 -25.27
C GLU A 38 -5.39 -1.21 -23.95
N LYS A 39 -6.63 -1.71 -23.85
CA LYS A 39 -7.45 -1.64 -22.63
C LYS A 39 -6.79 -2.35 -21.44
N ASN A 40 -6.21 -3.53 -21.65
CA ASN A 40 -5.53 -4.26 -20.56
C ASN A 40 -4.22 -3.58 -20.17
N ILE A 41 -3.42 -3.10 -21.13
CA ILE A 41 -2.14 -2.42 -20.88
C ILE A 41 -2.37 -1.13 -20.08
N SER A 42 -3.36 -0.33 -20.46
CA SER A 42 -3.74 0.89 -19.73
C SER A 42 -4.13 0.55 -18.29
N LYS A 43 -4.97 -0.48 -18.07
CA LYS A 43 -5.40 -0.89 -16.73
C LYS A 43 -4.27 -1.51 -15.89
N ILE A 44 -3.43 -2.35 -16.48
CA ILE A 44 -2.29 -2.97 -15.79
C ILE A 44 -1.28 -1.88 -15.40
N SER A 45 -1.02 -0.92 -16.28
CA SER A 45 -0.07 0.16 -16.00
C SER A 45 -0.57 1.13 -14.92
N ALA A 46 -1.87 1.20 -14.63
CA ALA A 46 -2.39 1.96 -13.50
C ALA A 46 -1.98 1.35 -12.14
N VAL A 47 -1.76 0.04 -12.07
CA VAL A 47 -1.38 -0.65 -10.84
C VAL A 47 0.13 -0.60 -10.63
N THR A 48 0.59 0.10 -9.59
CA THR A 48 2.03 0.29 -9.28
C THR A 48 2.80 -1.03 -9.23
N ALA A 49 2.18 -2.11 -8.73
CA ALA A 49 2.83 -3.43 -8.63
C ALA A 49 3.22 -4.03 -10.00
N TYR A 50 2.57 -3.61 -11.09
CA TYR A 50 2.87 -4.05 -12.45
C TYR A 50 3.71 -3.05 -13.24
N LYS A 51 4.02 -1.89 -12.66
CA LYS A 51 4.97 -0.94 -13.25
C LYS A 51 6.39 -1.48 -13.11
N SER A 52 7.25 -1.03 -14.02
CA SER A 52 8.68 -1.27 -13.94
C SER A 52 9.27 -0.61 -12.68
N PRO A 53 10.22 -1.25 -11.96
CA PRO A 53 10.97 -0.58 -10.90
C PRO A 53 11.68 0.70 -11.36
N PHE A 54 12.00 0.79 -12.65
CA PHE A 54 12.64 1.95 -13.29
C PHE A 54 11.66 3.12 -13.54
N ALA A 55 10.35 2.90 -13.42
CA ALA A 55 9.35 3.94 -13.66
C ALA A 55 9.22 4.93 -12.49
N ASN A 56 9.71 4.56 -11.32
CA ASN A 56 9.71 5.40 -10.11
C ASN A 56 11.16 5.73 -9.75
N ASN A 57 11.41 6.78 -8.96
CA ASN A 57 12.74 7.25 -8.52
C ASN A 57 13.52 6.25 -7.62
N ASP A 58 13.32 4.94 -7.81
CA ASP A 58 13.90 3.83 -7.06
C ASP A 58 13.99 4.06 -5.55
N PRO A 59 12.88 4.40 -4.87
CA PRO A 59 12.93 4.79 -3.45
C PRO A 59 13.48 3.67 -2.56
N MET A 60 13.32 2.42 -2.99
CA MET A 60 13.73 1.20 -2.28
C MET A 60 15.12 0.68 -2.70
N GLY A 61 15.83 1.32 -3.65
CA GLY A 61 17.15 0.87 -4.11
C GLY A 61 17.12 -0.46 -4.87
N LEU A 62 15.99 -0.82 -5.44
CA LEU A 62 15.74 -2.06 -6.18
C LEU A 62 16.61 -2.16 -7.44
N ILE A 63 16.94 -1.04 -8.10
CA ILE A 63 17.81 -1.03 -9.27
C ILE A 63 19.25 -1.34 -8.85
N MET A 64 19.71 -0.75 -7.75
CA MET A 64 21.04 -1.03 -7.22
C MET A 64 21.16 -2.50 -6.81
N LEU A 65 20.16 -3.05 -6.11
CA LEU A 65 20.12 -4.47 -5.73
C LEU A 65 20.11 -5.39 -6.96
N LEU A 66 19.37 -5.02 -8.01
CA LEU A 66 19.37 -5.73 -9.29
C LEU A 66 20.77 -5.76 -9.91
N ASN A 67 21.42 -4.61 -10.04
CA ASN A 67 22.74 -4.51 -10.65
C ASN A 67 23.78 -5.33 -9.87
N ILE A 68 23.80 -5.21 -8.54
CA ILE A 68 24.72 -5.98 -7.68
C ILE A 68 24.49 -7.48 -7.88
N SER A 69 23.24 -7.92 -7.83
CA SER A 69 22.88 -9.34 -7.93
C SER A 69 23.18 -9.91 -9.32
N ILE A 70 22.96 -9.15 -10.41
CA ILE A 70 23.36 -9.54 -11.77
C ILE A 70 24.87 -9.67 -11.85
N CYS A 71 25.64 -8.69 -11.38
CA CYS A 71 27.11 -8.74 -11.36
C CYS A 71 27.62 -9.96 -10.57
N SER A 72 27.02 -10.24 -9.41
CA SER A 72 27.33 -11.44 -8.62
C SER A 72 27.03 -12.73 -9.38
N LEU A 73 25.88 -12.86 -10.03
CA LEU A 73 25.55 -14.04 -10.83
C LEU A 73 26.50 -14.20 -12.02
N VAL A 74 26.78 -13.14 -12.76
CA VAL A 74 27.72 -13.18 -13.91
C VAL A 74 29.09 -13.63 -13.45
N TYR A 75 29.57 -13.11 -12.32
CA TYR A 75 30.82 -13.57 -11.72
C TYR A 75 30.77 -15.06 -11.37
N LEU A 76 29.75 -15.51 -10.64
CA LEU A 76 29.63 -16.91 -10.22
C LEU A 76 29.48 -17.87 -11.40
N TYR A 77 28.68 -17.54 -12.41
CA TYR A 77 28.53 -18.35 -13.62
C TYR A 77 29.80 -18.37 -14.46
N SER A 78 30.54 -17.26 -14.56
CA SER A 78 31.82 -17.25 -15.29
C SER A 78 32.86 -18.17 -14.65
N LYS A 79 32.87 -18.26 -13.31
CA LYS A 79 33.74 -19.19 -12.57
C LYS A 79 33.30 -20.64 -12.67
N ASN A 80 32.00 -20.89 -12.80
CA ASN A 80 31.41 -22.21 -12.86
C ASN A 80 30.91 -22.61 -14.26
N PHE A 81 31.46 -22.03 -15.34
CA PHE A 81 30.85 -22.14 -16.67
C PHE A 81 30.64 -23.58 -17.16
N ARG A 82 31.46 -24.53 -16.70
CA ARG A 82 31.34 -25.97 -17.05
C ARG A 82 30.30 -26.74 -16.23
N LYS A 83 29.84 -26.19 -15.12
CA LYS A 83 28.90 -26.82 -14.17
C LYS A 83 27.57 -26.06 -14.09
N ILE A 84 27.24 -25.27 -15.10
CA ILE A 84 26.02 -24.48 -15.10
C ILE A 84 24.81 -25.41 -15.10
N GLU A 85 24.01 -25.35 -14.04
CA GLU A 85 22.66 -25.90 -14.05
C GLU A 85 21.74 -25.00 -14.88
N TRP A 86 21.35 -25.48 -16.06
CA TRP A 86 20.49 -24.73 -16.98
C TRP A 86 19.16 -24.28 -16.36
N SER A 87 18.61 -25.07 -15.43
CA SER A 87 17.41 -24.72 -14.66
C SER A 87 17.61 -23.43 -13.85
N SER A 88 18.74 -23.31 -13.15
CA SER A 88 19.09 -22.13 -12.36
C SER A 88 19.36 -20.92 -13.28
N LEU A 89 20.12 -21.10 -14.36
CA LEU A 89 20.41 -20.02 -15.30
C LEU A 89 19.13 -19.48 -15.95
N LEU A 90 18.29 -20.37 -16.48
CA LEU A 90 17.04 -19.99 -17.14
C LEU A 90 16.08 -19.30 -16.16
N SER A 91 15.98 -19.81 -14.93
CA SER A 91 15.16 -19.18 -13.88
C SER A 91 15.65 -17.76 -13.58
N ASN A 92 16.95 -17.55 -13.41
CA ASN A 92 17.49 -16.21 -13.17
C ASN A 92 17.24 -15.28 -14.38
N LEU A 93 17.45 -15.73 -15.61
CA LEU A 93 17.20 -14.92 -16.80
C LEU A 93 15.73 -14.48 -16.91
N ILE A 94 14.80 -15.42 -16.70
CA ILE A 94 13.36 -15.13 -16.72
C ILE A 94 13.02 -14.11 -15.62
N PHE A 95 13.49 -14.34 -14.39
CA PHE A 95 13.14 -13.47 -13.28
C PHE A 95 13.86 -12.13 -13.31
N ILE A 96 15.06 -12.02 -13.87
CA ILE A 96 15.71 -10.74 -14.17
C ILE A 96 14.86 -9.96 -15.18
N PHE A 97 14.45 -10.60 -16.28
CA PHE A 97 13.57 -9.97 -17.26
C PHE A 97 12.28 -9.48 -16.60
N LEU A 98 11.60 -10.34 -15.84
CA LEU A 98 10.38 -9.96 -15.11
C LEU A 98 10.63 -8.84 -14.10
N TYR A 99 11.74 -8.88 -13.35
CA TYR A 99 12.13 -7.86 -12.39
C TYR A 99 12.21 -6.49 -13.04
N THR A 100 12.81 -6.39 -14.24
CA THR A 100 12.88 -5.11 -14.96
C THR A 100 11.52 -4.59 -15.43
N ARG A 101 10.53 -5.48 -15.58
CA ARG A 101 9.19 -5.14 -16.09
C ARG A 101 8.17 -4.87 -15.00
N MET A 102 8.22 -5.60 -13.88
CA MET A 102 7.15 -5.65 -12.88
C MET A 102 7.70 -5.62 -11.45
N MET A 103 7.40 -4.55 -10.72
CA MET A 103 7.79 -4.37 -9.31
C MET A 103 7.38 -5.54 -8.42
N ARG A 104 6.22 -6.16 -8.65
CA ARG A 104 5.75 -7.32 -7.89
C ARG A 104 6.68 -8.53 -7.98
N THR A 105 7.44 -8.66 -9.06
CA THR A 105 8.30 -9.83 -9.26
C THR A 105 9.65 -9.74 -8.55
N THR A 106 9.95 -8.57 -7.97
CA THR A 106 11.19 -8.32 -7.23
C THR A 106 11.34 -9.24 -6.02
N PHE A 107 10.25 -9.50 -5.30
CA PHE A 107 10.23 -10.42 -4.16
C PHE A 107 10.47 -11.89 -4.53
N TYR A 108 10.09 -12.30 -5.76
CA TYR A 108 10.28 -13.68 -6.22
C TYR A 108 11.70 -13.94 -6.72
N TRP A 109 12.37 -12.93 -7.26
CA TRP A 109 13.72 -13.12 -7.74
C TRP A 109 14.73 -13.27 -6.60
N ALA A 110 14.53 -12.59 -5.46
CA ALA A 110 15.42 -12.69 -4.29
C ALA A 110 15.71 -14.15 -3.84
N PRO A 111 14.71 -15.03 -3.62
CA PRO A 111 15.00 -16.43 -3.28
C PRO A 111 15.65 -17.20 -4.43
N ILE A 112 15.28 -16.94 -5.69
CA ILE A 112 15.89 -17.61 -6.86
C ILE A 112 17.37 -17.27 -6.97
N PHE A 113 17.70 -15.98 -6.86
CA PHE A 113 19.07 -15.48 -6.81
C PHE A 113 19.83 -16.11 -5.65
N LEU A 114 19.25 -16.12 -4.44
CA LEU A 114 19.89 -16.64 -3.24
C LEU A 114 20.25 -18.13 -3.40
N PHE A 115 19.29 -18.97 -3.75
CA PHE A 115 19.54 -20.41 -3.88
C PHE A 115 20.47 -20.71 -5.05
N SER A 116 20.32 -20.04 -6.18
CA SER A 116 21.23 -20.19 -7.32
C SER A 116 22.66 -19.80 -6.95
N SER A 117 22.83 -18.69 -6.22
CA SER A 117 24.14 -18.24 -5.76
C SER A 117 24.75 -19.20 -4.75
N LEU A 118 23.97 -19.75 -3.81
CA LEU A 118 24.44 -20.73 -2.84
C LEU A 118 24.89 -22.03 -3.51
N THR A 119 24.15 -22.55 -4.49
CA THR A 119 24.55 -23.74 -5.25
C THR A 119 25.83 -23.49 -6.05
N LEU A 120 25.94 -22.35 -6.73
CA LEU A 120 27.16 -21.99 -7.47
C LEU A 120 28.35 -21.78 -6.54
N LEU A 121 28.13 -21.29 -5.32
CA LEU A 121 29.16 -21.11 -4.30
C LEU A 121 29.60 -22.43 -3.68
N SER A 122 28.69 -23.38 -3.45
CA SER A 122 29.07 -24.72 -2.95
C SER A 122 29.95 -25.48 -3.93
N ASP A 123 29.75 -25.23 -5.23
CA ASP A 123 30.50 -25.89 -6.30
C ASP A 123 31.82 -25.21 -6.69
N THR A 124 32.10 -24.03 -6.13
CA THR A 124 33.40 -23.36 -6.23
C THR A 124 34.34 -23.82 -5.12
N PRO A 125 35.25 -24.77 -5.37
CA PRO A 125 36.23 -25.17 -4.38
C PRO A 125 37.20 -24.00 -4.18
N ASN A 126 37.17 -23.38 -2.99
CA ASN A 126 37.99 -22.24 -2.63
C ASN A 126 38.12 -21.23 -3.77
N ALA A 127 37.12 -20.35 -3.92
CA ALA A 127 37.28 -19.11 -4.67
C ALA A 127 38.29 -18.19 -3.96
N SER A 128 39.54 -18.66 -3.80
CA SER A 128 40.67 -17.79 -3.56
C SER A 128 40.73 -16.90 -4.79
N LEU A 129 40.31 -15.65 -4.62
CA LEU A 129 40.76 -14.58 -5.49
C LEU A 129 42.28 -14.76 -5.68
N PRO A 130 42.83 -14.48 -6.87
CA PRO A 130 44.27 -14.59 -7.14
C PRO A 130 45.08 -13.51 -6.40
N LEU A 131 44.74 -13.25 -5.14
CA LEU A 131 45.57 -12.54 -4.18
C LEU A 131 46.59 -13.53 -3.62
N SER A 132 47.82 -13.05 -3.44
CA SER A 132 48.95 -13.85 -2.94
C SER A 132 48.55 -14.75 -1.76
N ASN A 133 49.15 -15.94 -1.65
CA ASN A 133 48.80 -16.94 -0.63
C ASN A 133 48.76 -16.36 0.81
N ARG A 134 49.53 -15.30 1.09
CA ARG A 134 49.51 -14.57 2.38
C ARG A 134 48.29 -13.67 2.57
N LEU A 135 47.84 -12.97 1.52
CA LEU A 135 46.64 -12.14 1.53
C LEU A 135 45.37 -12.97 1.47
N SER A 136 45.41 -14.14 0.84
CA SER A 136 44.24 -15.04 0.70
C SER A 136 43.68 -15.50 2.06
N GLY A 137 44.54 -15.77 3.05
CA GLY A 137 44.12 -16.21 4.39
C GLY A 137 43.56 -15.09 5.28
N VAL A 138 43.97 -13.84 5.04
CA VAL A 138 43.39 -12.67 5.73
C VAL A 138 42.09 -12.26 5.05
N ALA A 139 42.08 -12.22 3.71
CA ALA A 139 40.89 -11.89 2.92
C ALA A 139 39.74 -12.87 3.17
N SER A 140 40.01 -14.18 3.26
CA SER A 140 38.97 -15.17 3.54
C SER A 140 38.35 -15.02 4.93
N ARG A 141 39.08 -14.49 5.92
CA ARG A 141 38.58 -14.19 7.27
C ARG A 141 37.82 -12.87 7.34
N LEU A 142 38.24 -11.85 6.59
CA LEU A 142 37.60 -10.52 6.57
C LEU A 142 36.35 -10.48 5.70
N TRP A 143 36.24 -11.35 4.69
CA TRP A 143 35.13 -11.33 3.75
C TRP A 143 33.75 -11.58 4.39
N PRO A 144 33.56 -12.58 5.28
CA PRO A 144 32.29 -12.74 6.00
C PRO A 144 31.96 -11.54 6.88
N ILE A 145 32.97 -10.93 7.52
CA ILE A 145 32.80 -9.74 8.36
C ILE A 145 32.34 -8.56 7.51
N LEU A 146 32.93 -8.37 6.32
CA LEU A 146 32.54 -7.31 5.39
C LEU A 146 31.11 -7.52 4.88
N ILE A 147 30.77 -8.73 4.43
CA ILE A 147 29.40 -9.06 4.00
C ILE A 147 28.41 -8.79 5.12
N PHE A 148 28.70 -9.29 6.33
CA PHE A 148 27.84 -9.09 7.48
C PHE A 148 27.68 -7.60 7.83
N SER A 149 28.77 -6.82 7.77
CA SER A 149 28.75 -5.38 8.02
C SER A 149 27.94 -4.62 6.95
N VAL A 150 28.08 -4.99 5.68
CA VAL A 150 27.28 -4.42 4.58
C VAL A 150 25.81 -4.79 4.74
N ALA A 151 25.50 -6.04 5.08
CA ALA A 151 24.14 -6.50 5.31
C ALA A 151 23.49 -5.77 6.50
N LEU A 152 24.23 -5.61 7.61
CA LEU A 152 23.80 -4.81 8.74
C LEU A 152 23.57 -3.35 8.33
N TRP A 153 24.50 -2.74 7.61
CA TRP A 153 24.36 -1.35 7.15
C TRP A 153 23.13 -1.16 6.26
N VAL A 154 22.92 -2.02 5.24
CA VAL A 154 21.73 -1.97 4.37
C VAL A 154 20.45 -2.17 5.18
N SER A 155 20.44 -3.12 6.12
CA SER A 155 19.29 -3.36 7.00
C SER A 155 19.01 -2.15 7.89
N SER A 156 20.04 -1.56 8.50
CA SER A 156 19.94 -0.36 9.33
C SER A 156 19.45 0.85 8.54
N VAL A 157 19.94 1.07 7.32
CA VAL A 157 19.46 2.13 6.43
C VAL A 157 17.99 1.92 6.07
N THR A 158 17.58 0.67 5.80
CA THR A 158 16.19 0.33 5.47
C THR A 158 15.27 0.58 6.67
N ILE A 159 15.68 0.16 7.87
CA ILE A 159 14.96 0.44 9.13
C ILE A 159 14.88 1.94 9.37
N TYR A 160 16.00 2.65 9.26
CA TYR A 160 16.05 4.10 9.43
C TYR A 160 15.10 4.82 8.49
N LYS A 161 15.11 4.48 7.19
CA LYS A 161 14.18 5.04 6.20
C LYS A 161 12.73 4.70 6.53
N ALA A 162 12.43 3.45 6.89
CA ALA A 162 11.09 3.04 7.27
C ALA A 162 10.55 3.82 8.49
N MET A 163 11.39 4.15 9.46
CA MET A 163 11.00 4.88 10.66
C MET A 163 10.98 6.41 10.46
N SER A 164 11.93 6.97 9.71
CA SER A 164 12.09 8.43 9.51
C SER A 164 11.22 8.98 8.38
N THR A 165 11.01 8.19 7.32
CA THR A 165 10.23 8.56 6.13
C THR A 165 9.34 7.40 5.73
N PRO A 166 8.35 7.03 6.57
CA PRO A 166 7.46 5.93 6.25
C PRO A 166 6.69 6.25 4.97
N GLU A 167 6.72 5.34 3.99
CA GLU A 167 5.90 5.48 2.80
C GLU A 167 4.42 5.25 3.12
N MET A 168 3.57 5.91 2.36
CA MET A 168 2.13 5.67 2.42
C MET A 168 1.83 4.30 1.81
N GLY A 169 0.92 3.55 2.43
CA GLY A 169 0.55 2.22 1.94
C GLY A 169 1.58 1.12 2.21
N CYS A 170 2.57 1.35 3.08
CA CYS A 170 3.43 0.27 3.60
C CYS A 170 2.58 -0.79 4.31
N TRP A 171 2.22 -1.84 3.58
CA TRP A 171 1.47 -3.02 4.05
C TRP A 171 2.33 -4.04 4.81
N THR A 172 3.65 -4.02 4.63
CA THR A 172 4.61 -4.93 5.26
C THR A 172 5.60 -4.14 6.12
N GLY A 173 5.95 -4.64 7.31
CA GLY A 173 7.03 -4.08 8.12
C GLY A 173 6.70 -3.93 9.62
N PHE A 174 7.31 -2.92 10.24
CA PHE A 174 7.41 -2.69 11.69
C PHE A 174 6.11 -2.24 12.40
N GLY A 175 4.94 -2.68 11.93
CA GLY A 175 3.65 -2.31 12.52
C GLY A 175 3.27 -0.84 12.34
N ILE A 176 3.80 -0.20 11.29
CA ILE A 176 3.51 1.20 10.87
C ILE A 176 2.46 1.28 9.75
N ALA A 177 1.86 0.13 9.41
CA ALA A 177 0.79 0.02 8.44
C ALA A 177 -0.52 0.52 9.08
N ASP A 178 -0.82 1.80 8.88
CA ASP A 178 -2.03 2.44 9.40
C ASP A 178 -3.01 2.79 8.27
N SER A 179 -3.02 2.09 7.13
CA SER A 179 -3.90 2.46 6.00
C SER A 179 -5.37 2.08 6.18
N SER A 180 -5.65 1.04 6.97
CA SER A 180 -6.98 0.42 7.02
C SER A 180 -7.92 1.15 7.98
N PRO A 181 -9.23 1.27 7.67
CA PRO A 181 -10.20 2.01 8.46
C PRO A 181 -10.79 1.12 9.58
N VAL A 182 -9.91 0.60 10.45
CA VAL A 182 -10.26 -0.42 11.46
C VAL A 182 -11.33 0.07 12.44
N ASN A 183 -11.24 1.33 12.89
CA ASN A 183 -12.13 1.82 13.92
C ASN A 183 -13.44 2.34 13.31
N GLU A 184 -13.34 2.89 12.11
CA GLU A 184 -14.45 3.41 11.32
C GLU A 184 -15.36 2.29 10.84
N SER A 185 -14.78 1.18 10.35
CA SER A 185 -15.53 -0.02 9.99
C SER A 185 -16.24 -0.67 11.18
N LYS A 186 -15.58 -0.77 12.35
CA LYS A 186 -16.22 -1.25 13.58
C LYS A 186 -17.37 -0.35 14.04
N TYR A 187 -17.21 0.97 13.91
CA TYR A 187 -18.28 1.92 14.18
C TYR A 187 -19.48 1.68 13.25
N ILE A 188 -19.24 1.54 11.94
CA ILE A 188 -20.28 1.21 10.96
C ILE A 188 -20.98 -0.10 11.33
N LYS A 189 -20.22 -1.18 11.56
CA LYS A 189 -20.77 -2.50 11.91
C LYS A 189 -21.69 -2.46 13.12
N LYS A 190 -21.31 -1.68 14.15
CA LYS A 190 -22.03 -1.58 15.40
C LYS A 190 -23.27 -0.69 15.31
N HIS A 191 -23.18 0.44 14.59
CA HIS A 191 -24.21 1.47 14.59
C HIS A 191 -25.13 1.43 13.37
N PHE A 192 -24.66 0.85 12.26
CA PHE A 192 -25.33 0.82 10.96
C PHE A 192 -25.24 -0.57 10.28
N PRO A 193 -25.63 -1.66 10.97
CA PRO A 193 -25.42 -3.04 10.49
C PRO A 193 -26.17 -3.37 9.19
N THR A 194 -27.19 -2.59 8.82
CA THR A 194 -28.02 -2.82 7.62
C THR A 194 -27.93 -1.69 6.60
N ALA A 195 -27.08 -0.69 6.82
CA ALA A 195 -26.96 0.47 5.95
C ALA A 195 -26.29 0.11 4.61
N LYS A 196 -26.68 0.80 3.54
CA LYS A 196 -25.99 0.81 2.26
C LYS A 196 -24.72 1.66 2.38
N VAL A 197 -23.56 1.02 2.30
CA VAL A 197 -22.27 1.67 2.56
C VAL A 197 -21.60 2.09 1.26
N GLY A 198 -21.46 3.41 1.09
CA GLY A 198 -20.53 4.02 0.14
C GLY A 198 -19.13 4.10 0.74
N ASN A 199 -18.09 3.98 -0.08
CA ASN A 199 -16.71 4.14 0.36
C ASN A 199 -15.78 4.61 -0.77
N THR A 200 -14.63 5.16 -0.41
CA THR A 200 -13.56 5.41 -1.39
C THR A 200 -12.72 4.16 -1.69
N PHE A 201 -12.07 4.16 -2.85
CA PHE A 201 -11.37 3.02 -3.47
C PHE A 201 -10.43 2.26 -2.52
N ASN A 202 -9.59 2.98 -1.76
CA ASN A 202 -8.56 2.35 -0.93
C ASN A 202 -9.12 1.63 0.30
N GLN A 203 -10.32 2.01 0.75
CA GLN A 203 -10.92 1.53 1.99
C GLN A 203 -11.73 0.24 1.80
N GLY A 204 -12.09 -0.06 0.55
CA GLY A 204 -13.02 -1.13 0.19
C GLY A 204 -12.57 -2.53 0.62
N ALA A 205 -11.28 -2.86 0.48
CA ALA A 205 -10.78 -4.22 0.74
C ALA A 205 -11.00 -4.61 2.19
N TYR A 206 -10.64 -3.68 3.09
CA TYR A 206 -10.76 -3.90 4.52
C TYR A 206 -12.22 -3.83 4.97
N LEU A 207 -13.01 -2.89 4.45
CA LEU A 207 -14.44 -2.84 4.74
C LEU A 207 -15.12 -4.16 4.36
N MET A 208 -14.85 -4.66 3.15
CA MET A 208 -15.41 -5.93 2.71
C MET A 208 -15.01 -7.10 3.62
N TRP A 209 -13.82 -7.07 4.22
CA TRP A 209 -13.41 -8.10 5.19
C TRP A 209 -14.12 -7.95 6.55
N GLU A 210 -14.34 -6.73 7.04
CA GLU A 210 -14.88 -6.48 8.37
C GLU A 210 -16.43 -6.53 8.41
N ILE A 211 -17.12 -5.98 7.42
CA ILE A 211 -18.58 -5.74 7.48
C ILE A 211 -19.41 -6.59 6.51
N TYR A 212 -18.78 -7.46 5.72
CA TYR A 212 -19.50 -8.47 4.93
C TYR A 212 -19.87 -9.68 5.81
N PRO A 213 -21.02 -10.34 5.60
CA PRO A 213 -22.02 -10.13 4.54
C PRO A 213 -23.06 -9.05 4.79
N GLU A 214 -23.15 -8.51 6.01
CA GLU A 214 -24.24 -7.65 6.44
C GLU A 214 -24.30 -6.34 5.63
N ASN A 215 -23.14 -5.75 5.36
CA ASN A 215 -22.99 -4.56 4.52
C ASN A 215 -22.18 -4.90 3.25
N LYS A 216 -22.72 -4.48 2.10
CA LYS A 216 -21.96 -4.49 0.83
C LYS A 216 -21.11 -3.22 0.74
N VAL A 217 -19.94 -3.34 0.12
CA VAL A 217 -19.07 -2.20 -0.19
C VAL A 217 -19.32 -1.69 -1.61
N PHE A 218 -19.19 -0.38 -1.80
CA PHE A 218 -19.45 0.27 -3.08
C PHE A 218 -18.34 -0.01 -4.10
N ILE A 219 -17.09 0.13 -3.69
CA ILE A 219 -15.92 -0.10 -4.54
C ILE A 219 -14.77 -0.67 -3.72
N ASP A 220 -13.86 -1.37 -4.37
CA ASP A 220 -12.63 -1.83 -3.76
C ASP A 220 -11.43 -1.77 -4.72
N SER A 221 -10.26 -1.60 -4.12
CA SER A 221 -8.93 -1.64 -4.71
C SER A 221 -8.64 -2.87 -5.58
N ARG A 222 -9.30 -4.00 -5.32
CA ARG A 222 -9.26 -5.14 -6.24
C ARG A 222 -10.18 -4.81 -7.42
N HIS A 223 -9.58 -4.45 -8.56
CA HIS A 223 -10.27 -4.08 -9.81
C HIS A 223 -11.45 -4.99 -10.22
N PHE A 224 -11.45 -6.26 -9.82
CA PHE A 224 -12.56 -7.17 -10.01
C PHE A 224 -13.33 -7.34 -8.69
N PRO A 225 -14.68 -7.20 -8.67
CA PRO A 225 -15.64 -7.17 -9.80
C PRO A 225 -15.97 -5.78 -10.41
N TYR A 226 -15.36 -4.70 -9.94
CA TYR A 226 -15.78 -3.31 -10.23
C TYR A 226 -15.45 -2.79 -11.64
N ARG A 227 -14.78 -3.59 -12.48
CA ARG A 227 -14.29 -3.21 -13.82
C ARG A 227 -15.33 -2.64 -14.79
N LYS A 228 -16.62 -2.91 -14.56
CA LYS A 228 -17.71 -2.40 -15.41
C LYS A 228 -18.00 -0.92 -15.18
N TRP A 229 -17.61 -0.36 -14.03
CA TRP A 229 -17.90 1.03 -13.63
C TRP A 229 -16.73 1.75 -12.96
N ASP A 230 -15.52 1.17 -12.94
CA ASP A 230 -14.32 1.80 -12.37
C ASP A 230 -13.97 3.12 -13.08
N ASP A 231 -14.10 3.17 -14.40
CA ASP A 231 -13.85 4.38 -15.19
C ASP A 231 -14.83 5.52 -14.82
N ILE A 232 -16.10 5.18 -14.52
CA ILE A 232 -17.12 6.13 -14.05
C ILE A 232 -16.78 6.63 -12.65
N TYR A 233 -16.38 5.73 -11.75
CA TYR A 233 -15.92 6.09 -10.42
C TYR A 233 -14.78 7.11 -10.50
N TRP A 234 -13.73 6.84 -11.29
CA TRP A 234 -12.58 7.73 -11.42
C TRP A 234 -12.91 9.07 -12.06
N HIS A 235 -13.90 9.13 -12.95
CA HIS A 235 -14.38 10.40 -13.49
C HIS A 235 -14.99 11.29 -12.41
N TYR A 236 -15.88 10.74 -11.57
CA TYR A 236 -16.60 11.52 -10.55
C TYR A 236 -15.77 11.79 -9.29
N PHE A 237 -14.94 10.85 -8.86
CA PHE A 237 -14.06 10.98 -7.70
C PHE A 237 -12.74 11.73 -8.04
N ASN A 238 -12.67 12.38 -9.19
CA ASN A 238 -11.58 13.25 -9.58
C ASN A 238 -11.73 14.64 -8.96
N ILE A 239 -10.63 15.21 -8.45
CA ILE A 239 -10.58 16.55 -7.86
C ILE A 239 -11.09 17.62 -8.83
N ASP A 240 -10.76 17.54 -10.12
CA ASP A 240 -11.21 18.50 -11.13
C ASP A 240 -12.72 18.43 -11.33
N THR A 241 -13.31 17.23 -11.34
CA THR A 241 -14.77 17.06 -11.45
C THR A 241 -15.47 17.62 -10.21
N ILE A 242 -14.98 17.29 -9.01
CA ILE A 242 -15.56 17.77 -7.75
C ILE A 242 -15.52 19.30 -7.67
N ARG A 243 -14.41 19.93 -8.11
CA ARG A 243 -14.24 21.39 -8.04
C ARG A 243 -14.97 22.13 -9.16
N ARG A 244 -14.89 21.65 -10.40
CA ARG A 244 -15.43 22.36 -11.58
C ARG A 244 -16.90 22.01 -11.84
N GLN A 245 -17.34 20.83 -11.43
CA GLN A 245 -18.68 20.31 -11.70
C GLN A 245 -19.33 19.73 -10.43
N PRO A 246 -19.38 20.48 -9.31
CA PRO A 246 -19.85 19.98 -8.01
C PRO A 246 -21.29 19.47 -8.04
N LYS A 247 -22.15 20.03 -8.91
CA LYS A 247 -23.52 19.55 -9.12
C LYS A 247 -23.58 18.16 -9.74
N GLN A 248 -22.74 17.89 -10.74
CA GLN A 248 -22.69 16.56 -11.36
C GLN A 248 -22.15 15.51 -10.38
N PHE A 249 -21.18 15.88 -9.55
CA PHE A 249 -20.72 15.02 -8.46
C PHE A 249 -21.83 14.77 -7.43
N ALA A 250 -22.56 15.81 -7.02
CA ALA A 250 -23.71 15.67 -6.13
C ALA A 250 -24.77 14.71 -6.68
N ASP A 251 -25.17 14.90 -7.95
CA ASP A 251 -26.13 14.04 -8.63
C ASP A 251 -25.65 12.59 -8.70
N TYR A 252 -24.36 12.37 -8.97
CA TYR A 252 -23.77 11.04 -8.99
C TYR A 252 -23.83 10.36 -7.62
N ILE A 253 -23.46 11.08 -6.55
CA ILE A 253 -23.52 10.58 -5.17
C ILE A 253 -24.95 10.24 -4.77
N THR A 254 -25.92 11.10 -5.09
CA THR A 254 -27.34 10.86 -4.79
C THR A 254 -27.85 9.60 -5.51
N ARG A 255 -27.46 9.36 -6.76
CA ARG A 255 -27.87 8.16 -7.52
C ARG A 255 -27.31 6.85 -6.97
N GLN A 256 -26.21 6.87 -6.22
CA GLN A 256 -25.68 5.65 -5.60
C GLN A 256 -26.56 5.15 -4.45
N ASP A 257 -27.46 6.00 -3.94
CA ASP A 257 -28.42 5.66 -2.88
C ASP A 257 -27.75 4.98 -1.67
N CYS A 258 -26.56 5.45 -1.29
CA CYS A 258 -25.90 5.02 -0.07
C CYS A 258 -26.47 5.76 1.13
N ASP A 259 -26.57 5.06 2.25
CA ASP A 259 -27.04 5.60 3.52
C ASP A 259 -25.90 6.28 4.28
N ILE A 260 -24.71 5.70 4.16
CA ILE A 260 -23.48 6.19 4.78
C ILE A 260 -22.34 6.20 3.78
N TRP A 261 -21.38 7.09 3.98
CA TRP A 261 -20.11 7.11 3.25
C TRP A 261 -18.92 7.06 4.20
N LEU A 262 -17.98 6.15 3.92
CA LEU A 262 -16.67 6.13 4.57
C LEU A 262 -15.62 6.71 3.61
N ILE A 263 -15.04 7.84 4.00
CA ILE A 263 -14.07 8.57 3.20
C ILE A 263 -12.72 8.55 3.90
N GLY A 264 -11.68 8.00 3.25
CA GLY A 264 -10.32 8.03 3.76
C GLY A 264 -9.78 9.45 3.90
N HIS A 265 -8.95 9.72 4.92
CA HIS A 265 -8.33 11.05 5.11
C HIS A 265 -7.36 11.40 3.97
N GLU A 266 -6.93 10.41 3.19
CA GLU A 266 -6.18 10.63 1.95
C GLU A 266 -7.03 11.27 0.84
N ASP A 267 -8.34 11.07 0.86
CA ASP A 267 -9.31 11.56 -0.12
C ASP A 267 -9.89 12.92 0.34
N ILE A 268 -9.00 13.81 0.77
CA ILE A 268 -9.34 15.01 1.54
C ILE A 268 -10.35 15.93 0.84
N VAL A 269 -10.29 16.05 -0.49
CA VAL A 269 -11.21 16.88 -1.28
C VAL A 269 -12.62 16.30 -1.28
N ILE A 270 -12.73 14.98 -1.36
CA ILE A 270 -14.02 14.27 -1.28
C ILE A 270 -14.58 14.45 0.13
N GLY A 271 -13.76 14.22 1.17
CA GLY A 271 -14.18 14.41 2.56
C GLY A 271 -14.66 15.83 2.85
N GLN A 272 -13.95 16.85 2.33
CA GLN A 272 -14.34 18.25 2.45
C GLN A 272 -15.69 18.52 1.77
N TRP A 273 -15.94 17.95 0.58
CA TRP A 273 -17.22 18.08 -0.09
C TRP A 273 -18.36 17.48 0.75
N PHE A 274 -18.18 16.28 1.32
CA PHE A 274 -19.17 15.65 2.19
C PHE A 274 -19.44 16.48 3.45
N PHE A 275 -18.39 17.04 4.07
CA PHE A 275 -18.52 17.88 5.26
C PHE A 275 -19.28 19.19 5.01
N LEU A 276 -19.08 19.81 3.84
CA LEU A 276 -19.77 21.05 3.45
C LEU A 276 -21.17 20.81 2.87
N SER A 277 -21.51 19.57 2.52
CA SER A 277 -22.78 19.22 1.88
C SER A 277 -23.91 19.21 2.91
N PRO A 278 -25.04 19.90 2.68
CA PRO A 278 -26.15 19.92 3.61
C PRO A 278 -26.88 18.58 3.72
N ASN A 279 -26.66 17.65 2.78
CA ASN A 279 -27.32 16.35 2.77
C ASN A 279 -26.58 15.30 3.59
N TRP A 280 -25.38 15.62 4.10
CA TRP A 280 -24.52 14.70 4.80
C TRP A 280 -24.16 15.26 6.17
N LYS A 281 -24.00 14.37 7.14
CA LYS A 281 -23.57 14.72 8.50
C LYS A 281 -22.37 13.86 8.87
N LEU A 282 -21.29 14.50 9.30
CA LEU A 282 -20.18 13.78 9.92
C LEU A 282 -20.66 13.18 11.24
N VAL A 283 -20.65 11.84 11.37
CA VAL A 283 -21.12 11.15 12.58
C VAL A 283 -19.98 10.50 13.35
N TYR A 284 -18.89 10.18 12.66
CA TYR A 284 -17.70 9.61 13.27
C TYR A 284 -16.47 9.93 12.46
N TYR A 285 -15.32 10.10 13.12
CA TYR A 285 -14.05 9.94 12.43
C TYR A 285 -12.98 9.37 13.35
N GLY A 286 -12.09 8.59 12.75
CA GLY A 286 -11.00 7.95 13.44
C GLY A 286 -9.65 8.35 12.87
N ARG A 287 -8.70 7.42 12.95
CA ARG A 287 -7.32 7.65 12.55
C ARG A 287 -7.16 7.80 11.03
N ASN A 288 -8.02 7.14 10.26
CA ASN A 288 -7.76 6.87 8.84
C ASN A 288 -8.90 7.29 7.94
N ALA A 289 -10.12 7.38 8.47
CA ALA A 289 -11.27 7.79 7.69
C ALA A 289 -12.31 8.56 8.53
N ALA A 290 -13.23 9.17 7.82
CA ALA A 290 -14.43 9.80 8.33
C ALA A 290 -15.67 9.06 7.82
N VAL A 291 -16.72 9.02 8.64
CA VAL A 291 -18.01 8.40 8.33
C VAL A 291 -19.07 9.49 8.29
N PHE A 292 -19.75 9.59 7.16
CA PHE A 292 -20.85 10.51 6.90
C PHE A 292 -22.16 9.76 6.80
N LEU A 293 -23.20 10.27 7.45
CA LEU A 293 -24.57 9.77 7.39
C LEU A 293 -25.43 10.71 6.53
N ARG A 294 -26.27 10.14 5.67
CA ARG A 294 -27.25 10.92 4.90
C ARG A 294 -28.32 11.49 5.85
N GLN A 295 -28.61 12.79 5.77
CA GLN A 295 -29.45 13.47 6.76
C GLN A 295 -30.94 13.08 6.72
N ASP A 296 -31.42 12.59 5.60
CA ASP A 296 -32.80 12.11 5.43
C ASP A 296 -33.06 10.77 6.14
N ILE A 297 -32.00 10.05 6.50
CA ILE A 297 -32.08 8.82 7.28
C ILE A 297 -32.19 9.20 8.73
N GLN A 298 -33.41 9.13 9.26
CA GLN A 298 -33.65 9.23 10.70
C GLN A 298 -32.82 8.18 11.42
N SER A 299 -31.72 8.61 12.03
CA SER A 299 -31.01 7.78 12.99
C SER A 299 -31.95 7.53 14.17
N HIS A 300 -32.24 6.26 14.48
CA HIS A 300 -32.96 5.85 15.70
C HIS A 300 -32.20 6.20 17.01
N LYS A 301 -31.02 6.82 16.92
CA LYS A 301 -30.21 7.25 18.06
C LYS A 301 -29.80 8.71 17.90
N ASN A 302 -29.77 9.46 19.01
CA ASN A 302 -29.24 10.82 19.14
C ASN A 302 -27.76 10.89 18.70
N LEU A 303 -27.50 10.83 17.40
CA LEU A 303 -26.20 11.08 16.78
C LEU A 303 -26.03 12.57 16.55
N ASP A 304 -26.38 13.37 17.55
CA ASP A 304 -26.33 14.83 17.44
C ASP A 304 -24.88 15.31 17.36
N ASN A 305 -23.96 14.58 18.00
CA ASN A 305 -22.55 14.88 18.04
C ASN A 305 -21.71 13.88 17.25
N THR A 306 -20.69 14.38 16.57
CA THR A 306 -19.64 13.58 15.95
C THR A 306 -18.86 12.82 17.02
N GLU A 307 -18.78 11.49 16.91
CA GLU A 307 -17.94 10.68 17.78
C GLU A 307 -16.50 10.63 17.24
N ILE A 308 -15.52 10.79 18.14
CA ILE A 308 -14.10 10.81 17.80
C ILE A 308 -13.44 9.60 18.43
N HIS A 309 -12.79 8.78 17.61
CA HIS A 309 -12.11 7.60 18.14
C HIS A 309 -10.85 7.97 18.95
N GLN A 310 -10.70 7.38 20.13
CA GLN A 310 -9.53 7.61 21.00
C GLN A 310 -8.19 7.21 20.35
N GLY A 311 -8.21 6.28 19.41
CA GLY A 311 -7.04 5.86 18.65
C GLY A 311 -6.37 6.98 17.85
N ILE A 312 -7.01 8.13 17.65
CA ILE A 312 -6.41 9.31 17.01
C ILE A 312 -5.12 9.79 17.70
N ARG A 313 -4.94 9.42 18.97
CA ARG A 313 -3.73 9.66 19.79
C ARG A 313 -2.56 8.72 19.50
N HIS A 314 -2.73 7.73 18.62
CA HIS A 314 -1.77 6.64 18.45
C HIS A 314 -1.57 6.29 16.98
N ILE A 315 -1.35 7.31 16.15
CA ILE A 315 -1.06 7.12 14.73
C ILE A 315 0.45 6.90 14.59
N LYS A 316 0.85 5.70 14.19
CA LYS A 316 2.26 5.27 14.18
C LYS A 316 3.02 5.76 12.96
N ASN A 317 2.29 6.13 11.91
CA ASN A 317 2.85 6.57 10.65
C ASN A 317 2.70 8.09 10.49
N PHE A 318 3.82 8.76 10.24
CA PHE A 318 3.87 10.21 10.09
C PHE A 318 2.93 10.76 9.00
N VAL A 319 2.80 10.04 7.88
CA VAL A 319 1.96 10.45 6.74
C VAL A 319 0.49 10.40 7.12
N TYR A 320 0.03 9.30 7.72
CA TYR A 320 -1.37 9.17 8.18
C TYR A 320 -1.67 10.16 9.30
N ALA A 321 -0.73 10.40 10.23
CA ALA A 321 -0.90 11.43 11.28
C ALA A 321 -1.07 12.82 10.67
N SER A 322 -0.30 13.13 9.62
CA SER A 322 -0.41 14.39 8.89
C SER A 322 -1.74 14.51 8.13
N GLN A 323 -2.29 13.42 7.60
CA GLN A 323 -3.60 13.40 6.94
C GLN A 323 -4.75 13.57 7.94
N ALA A 324 -4.72 12.86 9.06
CA ALA A 324 -5.67 13.06 10.15
C ALA A 324 -5.62 14.49 10.69
N LEU A 325 -4.42 15.07 10.85
CA LEU A 325 -4.28 16.48 11.25
C LEU A 325 -4.91 17.42 10.21
N LYS A 326 -4.63 17.24 8.92
CA LYS A 326 -5.28 18.03 7.85
C LYS A 326 -6.80 17.90 7.89
N TRP A 327 -7.33 16.70 8.13
CA TRP A 327 -8.75 16.47 8.30
C TRP A 327 -9.32 17.29 9.46
N THR A 328 -8.73 17.21 10.65
CA THR A 328 -9.18 17.99 11.82
C THR A 328 -9.16 19.50 11.57
N LEU A 329 -8.19 20.01 10.79
CA LEU A 329 -8.14 21.42 10.41
C LEU A 329 -9.28 21.83 9.47
N ILE A 330 -9.68 20.96 8.55
CA ILE A 330 -10.79 21.22 7.62
C ILE A 330 -12.11 21.30 8.38
N ILE A 331 -12.36 20.35 9.28
CA ILE A 331 -13.58 20.32 10.10
C ILE A 331 -13.52 21.26 11.32
N GLN A 332 -12.40 21.99 11.48
CA GLN A 332 -12.15 22.95 12.56
C GLN A 332 -12.20 22.32 13.97
N ASP A 333 -11.86 21.05 14.11
CA ASP A 333 -11.72 20.38 15.40
C ASP A 333 -10.33 20.67 15.99
N TRP A 334 -10.20 21.86 16.58
CA TRP A 334 -8.93 22.34 17.14
C TRP A 334 -8.42 21.49 18.30
N THR A 335 -9.34 20.94 19.12
CA THR A 335 -8.98 20.10 20.26
C THR A 335 -8.30 18.83 19.78
N THR A 336 -8.88 18.16 18.78
CA THR A 336 -8.30 16.94 18.20
C THR A 336 -7.03 17.26 17.41
N ALA A 337 -6.98 18.39 16.69
CA ALA A 337 -5.77 18.83 16.01
C ALA A 337 -4.58 19.00 16.98
N GLU A 338 -4.80 19.60 18.15
CA GLU A 338 -3.77 19.75 19.19
C GLU A 338 -3.35 18.40 19.79
N ILE A 339 -4.30 17.51 20.03
CA ILE A 339 -4.03 16.15 20.52
C ILE A 339 -3.13 15.40 19.54
N ILE A 340 -3.46 15.38 18.24
CA ILE A 340 -2.64 14.74 17.21
C ILE A 340 -1.25 15.36 17.17
N LEU A 341 -1.17 16.68 17.19
CA LEU A 341 0.09 17.40 17.09
C LEU A 341 1.01 17.14 18.28
N ASN A 342 0.45 16.98 19.48
CA ASN A 342 1.23 16.62 20.67
C ASN A 342 1.72 15.17 20.60
N ASP A 343 0.89 14.20 20.21
CA ASP A 343 1.36 12.82 19.96
C ASP A 343 2.45 12.80 18.88
N MET A 344 2.29 13.61 17.82
CA MET A 344 3.30 13.72 16.76
C MET A 344 4.65 14.19 17.32
N LYS A 345 4.67 15.21 18.20
CA LYS A 345 5.91 15.74 18.81
C LYS A 345 6.62 14.69 19.67
N GLU A 346 5.86 13.89 20.41
CA GLU A 346 6.38 12.85 21.29
C GLU A 346 6.90 11.64 20.49
N ARG A 347 6.15 11.22 19.47
CA ARG A 347 6.41 9.98 18.73
C ARG A 347 7.46 10.13 17.62
N PHE A 348 7.44 11.23 16.90
CA PHE A 348 8.24 11.40 15.68
C PHE A 348 9.53 12.18 15.98
N ILE A 349 10.54 11.42 16.40
CA ILE A 349 11.79 11.98 16.93
C ILE A 349 12.83 12.34 15.86
N PHE A 350 12.65 11.92 14.62
CA PHE A 350 13.64 12.15 13.57
C PHE A 350 13.72 13.63 13.17
N PRO A 351 14.91 14.19 12.90
CA PRO A 351 15.07 15.62 12.60
C PRO A 351 14.16 16.13 11.45
N GLN A 352 14.05 15.34 10.37
CA GLN A 352 13.21 15.67 9.22
C GLN A 352 11.71 15.72 9.56
N GLN A 353 11.27 14.86 10.48
CA GLN A 353 9.89 14.86 10.97
C GLN A 353 9.65 16.03 11.92
N ARG A 354 10.57 16.30 12.85
CA ARG A 354 10.49 17.43 13.79
C ARG A 354 10.37 18.77 13.08
N GLU A 355 11.12 18.98 11.99
CA GLU A 355 11.00 20.19 11.18
C GLU A 355 9.59 20.32 10.57
N LYS A 356 9.06 19.23 9.99
CA LYS A 356 7.70 19.21 9.45
C LYS A 356 6.65 19.46 10.54
N ILE A 357 6.82 18.88 11.73
CA ILE A 357 5.94 19.09 12.89
C ILE A 357 5.97 20.55 13.35
N ARG A 358 7.15 21.18 13.37
CA ARG A 358 7.26 22.61 13.70
C ARG A 358 6.47 23.47 12.71
N LYS A 359 6.59 23.19 11.41
CA LYS A 359 5.82 23.88 10.35
C LYS A 359 4.31 23.64 10.50
N LEU A 360 3.89 22.39 10.75
CA LEU A 360 2.49 22.05 11.00
C LEU A 360 1.95 22.74 12.25
N ASN A 361 2.71 22.76 13.35
CA ASN A 361 2.33 23.45 14.57
C ASN A 361 2.13 24.94 14.33
N HIS A 362 3.05 25.59 13.62
CA HIS A 362 2.89 26.99 13.26
C HIS A 362 1.64 27.23 12.40
N LEU A 363 1.39 26.37 11.40
CA LEU A 363 0.19 26.45 10.57
C LEU A 363 -1.10 26.29 11.40
N VAL A 364 -1.16 25.32 12.31
CA VAL A 364 -2.30 25.10 13.21
C VAL A 364 -2.56 26.35 14.04
N GLN A 365 -1.52 26.96 14.62
CA GLN A 365 -1.67 28.18 15.42
C GLN A 365 -2.14 29.38 14.57
N LEU A 366 -1.59 29.56 13.37
CA LEU A 366 -2.03 30.61 12.45
C LEU A 366 -3.49 30.43 12.02
N LEU A 367 -3.90 29.20 11.70
CA LEU A 367 -5.28 28.90 11.32
C LEU A 367 -6.22 29.11 12.51
N LYS A 368 -5.85 28.66 13.71
CA LYS A 368 -6.63 28.88 14.94
C LYS A 368 -6.82 30.37 15.24
N GLN A 369 -5.80 31.20 15.01
CA GLN A 369 -5.87 32.66 15.16
C GLN A 369 -6.76 33.32 14.10
N LYS A 370 -6.70 32.86 12.84
CA LYS A 370 -7.51 33.41 11.75
C LYS A 370 -8.97 32.95 11.79
N ASN A 371 -9.23 31.78 12.34
CA ASN A 371 -10.56 31.16 12.30
C ASN A 371 -11.47 31.57 13.47
N THR A 372 -11.19 32.73 14.06
CA THR A 372 -12.26 33.57 14.63
C THR A 372 -13.15 34.21 13.54
N GLY A 373 -12.99 33.87 12.25
CA GLY A 373 -13.97 34.24 11.21
C GLY A 373 -13.73 33.87 9.74
N LEU A 374 -13.12 32.72 9.36
CA LEU A 374 -12.89 32.43 7.92
C LEU A 374 -13.01 30.93 7.53
N ILE A 375 -13.97 30.63 6.66
CA ILE A 375 -14.12 29.32 5.99
C ILE A 375 -13.03 29.21 4.92
N LEU A 376 -12.20 28.16 4.98
CA LEU A 376 -11.18 27.85 3.97
C LEU A 376 -11.88 27.37 2.68
N HIS A 377 -11.84 28.20 1.63
CA HIS A 377 -12.26 27.85 0.27
C HIS A 377 -11.22 27.00 -0.46
#